data_AF-A0A3D0Z4J5-F1
#
_entry.id   AF-A0A3D0Z4J5-F1
#
_cell.length_a   1.000
_cell.length_b   1.000
_cell.length_c   1.000
_cell.angle_alpha   90.00
_cell.angle_beta   90.00
_cell.angle_gamma   90.00
#
_symmetry.space_group_name_H-M   'P 1'
#
loop_
_entity.id
_entity.type
_entity.pdbx_description
1 polymer ?
#
loop_
_entity_poly.entity_id
_entity_poly.type
_entity_poly.pdbx_seq_one_letter_code
_entity_poly.pdbx_strand_id
1 'polypeptide(L)' 'MANLTSKELTALEDQLGMEQLLIKKYRSVAAMSADPQIRSKCEQIASRHQEHFNKLMGHLN' A
#
# COMPACT_ATOMS: atom_id res chain seq x y z
N MET A 1 10.58 18.27 -9.50
CA MET A 1 10.31 18.17 -8.05
C MET A 1 8.95 18.76 -7.80
N ALA A 2 8.01 17.95 -7.32
CA ALA A 2 6.68 18.44 -6.98
C ALA A 2 6.83 19.60 -5.98
N ASN A 3 6.22 20.76 -6.28
CA ASN A 3 6.18 21.92 -5.39
C ASN A 3 5.20 21.64 -4.23
N LEU A 4 5.45 20.57 -3.47
CA LEU A 4 4.65 20.18 -2.33
C LEU A 4 5.02 21.07 -1.16
N THR A 5 3.99 21.53 -0.44
CA THR A 5 4.19 22.13 0.87
C THR A 5 4.67 21.08 1.86
N SER A 6 5.28 21.51 2.96
CA SER A 6 5.70 20.60 4.03
C SER A 6 4.54 19.75 4.58
N LYS A 7 3.31 20.30 4.63
CA LYS A 7 2.13 19.55 5.08
C LYS A 7 1.75 18.44 4.08
N GLU A 8 1.81 18.72 2.80
CA GLU A 8 1.51 17.72 1.75
C GLU A 8 2.58 16.63 1.72
N LEU A 9 3.86 16.98 1.95
CA LEU A 9 4.94 16.00 2.05
C LEU A 9 4.71 15.05 3.23
N THR A 10 4.44 15.58 4.42
CA THR A 10 4.16 14.75 5.60
C THR A 10 2.93 13.87 5.40
N ALA A 11 1.85 14.42 4.82
CA ALA A 11 0.66 13.63 4.52
C ALA A 11 0.96 12.50 3.51
N LEU A 12 1.85 12.73 2.55
CA LEU A 12 2.27 11.72 1.57
C LEU A 12 3.12 10.62 2.24
N GLU A 13 4.06 11.00 3.10
CA GLU A 13 4.89 10.07 3.88
C GLU A 13 4.05 9.17 4.79
N ASP A 14 3.08 9.76 5.52
CA ASP A 14 2.13 9.02 6.34
C ASP A 14 1.35 8.01 5.49
N GLN A 15 0.88 8.45 4.31
CA GLN A 15 0.12 7.58 3.42
C GLN A 15 0.95 6.45 2.82
N LEU A 16 2.22 6.70 2.49
CA LEU A 16 3.17 5.65 2.10
C LEU A 16 3.37 4.62 3.21
N GLY A 17 3.47 5.07 4.46
CA GLY A 17 3.51 4.19 5.63
C GLY A 17 2.26 3.32 5.77
N MET A 18 1.08 3.93 5.59
CA MET A 18 -0.21 3.21 5.63
C MET A 18 -0.35 2.17 4.52
N GLU A 19 0.00 2.53 3.29
CA GLU A 19 -0.05 1.59 2.16
C GLU A 19 0.91 0.40 2.40
N GLN A 20 2.11 0.65 2.92
CA GLN A 20 3.04 -0.43 3.25
C GLN A 20 2.50 -1.36 4.35
N LEU A 21 1.84 -0.81 5.38
CA LEU A 21 1.19 -1.59 6.43
C LEU A 21 0.07 -2.48 5.86
N LEU A 22 -0.77 -1.93 4.99
CA LEU A 22 -1.88 -2.67 4.37
C LEU A 22 -1.38 -3.80 3.48
N ILE A 23 -0.34 -3.56 2.66
CA ILE A 23 0.30 -4.60 1.85
C ILE A 23 0.75 -5.78 2.73
N LYS A 24 1.49 -5.48 3.80
CA LYS A 24 1.99 -6.51 4.74
C LYS A 24 0.83 -7.26 5.40
N LYS A 25 -0.19 -6.53 5.87
CA LYS A 25 -1.37 -7.10 6.52
C LYS A 25 -2.08 -8.09 5.61
N TYR A 26 -2.41 -7.69 4.37
CA TYR A 26 -3.17 -8.55 3.47
C TYR A 26 -2.35 -9.74 2.96
N ARG A 27 -1.05 -9.60 2.71
CA ARG A 27 -0.17 -10.74 2.42
C ARG A 27 -0.07 -11.71 3.59
N SER A 28 0.02 -11.21 4.82
CA SER A 28 0.02 -12.05 6.03
C SER A 28 -1.29 -12.83 6.15
N VAL A 29 -2.44 -12.17 5.96
CA VAL A 29 -3.75 -12.83 5.98
C VAL A 29 -3.86 -13.87 4.88
N ALA A 30 -3.41 -13.56 3.66
CA ALA A 30 -3.39 -14.51 2.55
C ALA A 30 -2.58 -15.77 2.87
N ALA A 31 -1.39 -15.60 3.48
CA ALA A 31 -0.52 -16.71 3.86
C ALA A 31 -1.11 -17.58 4.99
N MET A 32 -1.87 -16.99 5.91
CA MET A 32 -2.50 -17.69 7.03
C MET A 32 -3.87 -18.30 6.68
N SER A 33 -4.45 -17.94 5.53
CA SER A 33 -5.78 -18.39 5.13
C SER A 33 -5.74 -19.76 4.46
N ALA A 34 -6.51 -20.71 4.98
CA ALA A 34 -6.70 -22.02 4.35
C ALA A 34 -7.69 -21.98 3.18
N ASP A 35 -8.62 -21.03 3.19
CA ASP A 35 -9.61 -20.85 2.12
C ASP A 35 -8.95 -20.23 0.86
N PRO A 36 -8.99 -20.92 -0.30
CA PRO A 36 -8.38 -20.43 -1.53
C PRO A 36 -8.97 -19.12 -2.06
N GLN A 37 -10.26 -18.88 -1.86
CA GLN A 37 -10.94 -17.65 -2.29
C GLN A 37 -10.50 -16.47 -1.44
N ILE A 38 -10.41 -16.66 -0.11
CA ILE A 38 -9.92 -15.62 0.81
C ILE A 38 -8.47 -15.28 0.47
N ARG A 39 -7.61 -16.29 0.29
CA ARG A 39 -6.21 -16.09 -0.10
C ARG A 39 -6.09 -15.29 -1.39
N SER A 40 -6.81 -15.70 -2.44
CA SER A 40 -6.78 -14.97 -3.73
C SER A 40 -7.26 -13.53 -3.58
N LYS A 41 -8.33 -13.29 -2.81
CA LYS A 41 -8.85 -11.96 -2.59
C LYS A 41 -7.86 -11.07 -1.83
N CYS A 42 -7.21 -11.60 -0.79
CA CYS A 42 -6.21 -10.87 -0.03
C CYS A 42 -4.97 -10.54 -0.87
N GLU A 43 -4.50 -11.45 -1.73
CA GLU A 43 -3.41 -11.17 -2.68
C GLU A 43 -3.78 -10.05 -3.67
N GLN A 44 -5.01 -10.07 -4.22
CA GLN A 44 -5.49 -9.01 -5.10
C GLN A 44 -5.54 -7.64 -4.38
N ILE A 45 -6.00 -7.63 -3.12
CA ILE A 45 -6.03 -6.40 -2.31
C ILE A 45 -4.61 -5.90 -2.05
N ALA A 46 -3.68 -6.78 -1.66
CA ALA A 46 -2.28 -6.41 -1.46
C ALA A 46 -1.63 -5.86 -2.73
N SER A 47 -1.91 -6.43 -3.91
CA SER A 47 -1.44 -5.92 -5.20
C SER A 47 -1.94 -4.51 -5.47
N ARG A 48 -3.22 -4.24 -5.20
CA ARG A 48 -3.80 -2.90 -5.37
C ARG A 48 -3.16 -1.86 -4.45
N HIS A 49 -2.90 -2.20 -3.19
CA HIS A 49 -2.16 -1.31 -2.29
C HIS A 49 -0.71 -1.10 -2.74
N GLN A 50 -0.06 -2.10 -3.34
CA GLN A 50 1.26 -1.93 -3.93
C GLN A 50 1.24 -0.93 -5.10
N GLU A 51 0.21 -0.98 -5.96
CA GLU A 51 0.02 0.01 -7.03
C GLU A 51 -0.17 1.42 -6.47
N HIS A 52 -0.97 1.57 -5.42
CA HIS A 52 -1.15 2.86 -4.75
C HIS A 52 0.16 3.38 -4.17
N PHE A 53 0.91 2.54 -3.45
CA PHE A 53 2.23 2.89 -2.91
C PHE A 53 3.18 3.37 -4.01
N ASN A 54 3.26 2.63 -5.13
CA ASN A 54 4.12 2.99 -6.26
C ASN A 54 3.70 4.34 -6.88
N LYS A 55 2.40 4.60 -6.97
CA LYS A 55 1.87 5.89 -7.46
C LYS A 55 2.25 7.04 -6.52
N LEU A 56 2.12 6.85 -5.21
CA LEU A 56 2.51 7.85 -4.21
C LEU A 56 4.03 8.11 -4.25
N MET A 57 4.86 7.07 -4.37
CA MET A 57 6.31 7.21 -4.56
C MET A 57 6.65 7.99 -5.84
N GLY A 58 5.86 7.82 -6.90
CA GLY A 58 6.00 8.58 -8.14
C GLY A 58 5.80 10.09 -7.98
N HIS A 59 5.17 10.56 -6.90
CA HIS A 59 5.05 11.99 -6.60
C HIS A 59 6.27 12.57 -5.86
N LEU A 60 7.15 11.71 -5.32
CA LEU A 60 8.39 12.11 -4.62
C LEU A 60 9.64 12.11 -5.51
N ASN A 61 9.58 11.44 -6.66
CA ASN A 61 10.66 11.40 -7.66
C ASN A 61 10.49 12.52 -8.69
#